data_AF-A0A565B8W9-F1
#
_entry.id   AF-A0A565B8W9-F1
#
_cell.length_a   1.000
_cell.length_b   1.000
_cell.length_c   1.000
_cell.angle_alpha   90.00
_cell.angle_beta   90.00
_cell.angle_gamma   90.00
#
_symmetry.space_group_name_H-M   'P 1'
#
loop_
_entity.id
_entity.type
_entity.pdbx_description
1 polymer ?
#
loop_
_entity_poly.entity_id
_entity_poly.type
_entity_poly.pdbx_seq_one_letter_code
_entity_poly.pdbx_strand_id
1 'polypeptide(L)'
;MFPESSTAKTKLETKNFLSFLHGFTGTRIMYTNQSKLSYYNPSCHMMDYIVHIMNTMLCDSFCFKRDTPNYHPYILRLYCGILFWIQCLRAGNDVNVLTNVQHKFLNRFLDNHPLETLPVPGPLLGLFETLCSSQPEFPPHYGKVYPRIPVQPGPAQRDAFMRDDNLESHFLANVPRIFALLKDLNRLFSQDPPVYPKRGKHIPVKENAVSTFGHKTFGLHVDRTEAEKWSLVSPGLQYPCEADQKLNEAFAERYIDFGFPVTTATDNLGKISSFLHMKRNMAWFTHVKEVANSVAAFFEGSGTFDDCSPHGMVANQVVACLSPPKHLPEPPTCIADKRATYEFSYKLRSTARNCCRVLSDAYQPPLPRDIWIENS
;
A
#
# COMPACT_ATOMS: atom_id res chain seq x y z
N MET A 1 52.67 -29.65 18.61
CA MET A 1 52.37 -28.39 17.90
C MET A 1 51.39 -28.71 16.79
N PHE A 2 50.09 -28.54 17.08
CA PHE A 2 48.97 -28.65 16.13
C PHE A 2 47.98 -27.56 16.55
N PRO A 3 47.44 -26.74 15.62
CA PRO A 3 46.49 -25.71 15.99
C PRO A 3 45.08 -26.31 16.10
N GLU A 4 44.43 -26.06 17.23
CA GLU A 4 43.03 -26.41 17.46
C GLU A 4 42.12 -25.57 16.54
N SER A 5 41.35 -26.29 15.72
CA SER A 5 40.29 -25.76 14.87
C SER A 5 39.10 -25.33 15.72
N SER A 6 38.98 -24.04 15.97
CA SER A 6 37.79 -23.39 16.52
C SER A 6 36.65 -23.38 15.49
N THR A 7 35.75 -24.36 15.58
CA THR A 7 34.47 -24.33 14.87
C THR A 7 33.53 -23.35 15.58
N ALA A 8 33.48 -22.12 15.09
CA ALA A 8 32.44 -21.17 15.44
C ALA A 8 31.09 -21.68 14.91
N LYS A 9 30.30 -22.30 15.79
CA LYS A 9 28.87 -22.54 15.55
C LYS A 9 28.18 -21.18 15.60
N THR A 10 27.99 -20.57 14.44
CA THR A 10 27.10 -19.41 14.26
C THR A 10 25.71 -19.87 14.67
N LYS A 11 25.26 -19.48 15.87
CA LYS A 11 23.86 -19.59 16.27
C LYS A 11 23.06 -18.78 15.27
N LEU A 12 22.39 -19.48 14.36
CA LEU A 12 21.36 -18.90 13.51
C LEU A 12 20.26 -18.42 14.46
N GLU A 13 20.24 -17.12 14.75
CA GLU A 13 19.15 -16.51 15.52
C GLU A 13 17.85 -16.79 14.76
N THR A 14 17.02 -17.66 15.34
CA THR A 14 15.64 -17.88 14.93
C THR A 14 14.93 -16.54 15.08
N LYS A 15 14.90 -15.73 14.02
CA LYS A 15 14.05 -14.54 13.92
C LYS A 15 12.63 -14.98 14.24
N ASN A 16 12.20 -14.59 15.44
CA ASN A 16 10.94 -15.02 16.04
C ASN A 16 9.79 -14.65 15.08
N PHE A 17 8.91 -15.60 14.73
CA PHE A 17 7.74 -15.38 13.88
C PHE A 17 6.90 -14.16 14.33
N LEU A 18 6.92 -13.89 15.64
CA LEU A 18 6.28 -12.73 16.27
C LEU A 18 6.87 -11.36 15.86
N SER A 19 8.08 -11.30 15.30
CA SER A 19 8.72 -10.05 14.85
C SER A 19 7.96 -9.38 13.70
N PHE A 20 7.34 -10.17 12.81
CA PHE A 20 6.45 -9.64 11.77
C PHE A 20 5.17 -9.06 12.39
N LEU A 21 4.59 -9.77 13.36
CA LEU A 21 3.39 -9.37 14.08
C LEU A 21 3.60 -8.12 14.95
N HIS A 22 4.83 -7.82 15.38
CA HIS A 22 5.15 -6.60 16.12
C HIS A 22 4.77 -5.32 15.34
N GLY A 23 4.90 -5.33 14.00
CA GLY A 23 4.45 -4.20 13.18
C GLY A 23 2.93 -3.96 13.26
N PHE A 24 2.16 -4.99 13.61
CA PHE A 24 0.71 -4.92 13.78
C PHE A 24 0.30 -4.55 15.21
N THR A 25 1.20 -4.59 16.21
CA THR A 25 0.86 -4.29 17.62
C THR A 25 0.61 -2.80 17.95
N GLY A 26 0.23 -2.01 16.94
CA GLY A 26 0.02 -0.56 17.01
C GLY A 26 1.31 0.18 16.67
N THR A 27 1.28 0.96 15.60
CA THR A 27 2.36 1.89 15.26
C THR A 27 2.44 2.95 16.36
N ARG A 28 3.40 2.77 17.26
CA ARG A 28 3.63 3.68 18.38
C ARG A 28 4.14 5.02 17.84
N ILE A 29 3.53 6.11 18.29
CA ILE A 29 4.11 7.45 18.09
C ILE A 29 5.44 7.47 18.84
N MET A 30 6.51 7.72 18.10
CA MET A 30 7.85 7.81 18.65
C MET A 30 8.06 9.25 19.16
N TYR A 31 7.83 9.43 20.46
CA TYR A 31 8.13 10.69 21.14
C TYR A 31 9.62 10.81 21.37
N THR A 32 10.21 11.84 20.79
CA THR A 32 11.58 12.27 21.11
C THR A 32 11.55 13.28 22.26
N ASN A 33 12.65 13.41 23.01
CA ASN A 33 12.77 14.38 24.11
C ASN A 33 12.34 15.80 23.69
N GLN A 34 11.91 16.61 24.67
CA GLN A 34 11.42 17.99 24.52
C GLN A 34 12.25 18.76 23.46
N SER A 35 11.57 19.41 22.51
CA SER A 35 12.07 20.10 21.29
C SER A 35 12.30 19.28 20.01
N LYS A 36 12.31 17.95 20.04
CA LYS A 36 12.51 17.13 18.84
C LYS A 36 11.18 16.73 18.17
N LEU A 37 11.20 16.60 16.84
CA LEU A 37 10.06 16.18 16.02
C LEU A 37 9.69 14.72 16.32
N SER A 38 8.40 14.49 16.56
CA SER A 38 7.86 13.16 16.77
C SER A 38 7.34 12.59 15.43
N TYR A 39 7.22 11.27 15.33
CA TYR A 39 6.74 10.64 14.10
C TYR A 39 5.98 9.35 14.36
N TYR A 40 5.20 8.93 13.36
CA TYR A 40 4.61 7.60 13.28
C TYR A 40 4.90 6.97 11.92
N ASN A 41 4.83 5.64 11.85
CA ASN A 41 4.92 4.93 10.58
C ASN A 41 3.51 4.76 10.02
N PRO A 42 3.18 5.36 8.86
CA PRO A 42 1.83 5.27 8.32
C PRO A 42 1.56 3.87 7.77
N SER A 43 0.30 3.45 7.77
CA SER A 43 -0.15 2.18 7.20
C SER A 43 -1.19 2.44 6.12
N CYS A 44 -1.02 1.83 4.95
CA CYS A 44 -1.95 1.94 3.83
C CYS A 44 -2.96 0.79 3.76
N HIS A 45 -2.97 -0.14 4.72
CA HIS A 45 -3.91 -1.26 4.73
C HIS A 45 -5.37 -0.82 4.69
N MET A 46 -5.73 0.23 5.45
CA MET A 46 -7.10 0.77 5.45
C MET A 46 -7.43 1.42 4.11
N MET A 47 -6.48 2.14 3.50
CA MET A 47 -6.65 2.72 2.16
C MET A 47 -6.91 1.60 1.15
N ASP A 48 -6.12 0.53 1.16
CA ASP A 48 -6.30 -0.59 0.24
C ASP A 48 -7.60 -1.36 0.47
N TYR A 49 -8.05 -1.47 1.72
CA TYR A 49 -9.36 -2.04 2.02
C TYR A 49 -10.48 -1.19 1.41
N ILE A 50 -10.46 0.13 1.62
CA ILE A 50 -11.43 1.04 1.02
C ILE A 50 -11.38 0.96 -0.51
N VAL A 51 -10.18 0.97 -1.10
CA VAL A 51 -9.98 0.82 -2.55
C VAL A 51 -10.51 -0.53 -3.05
N HIS A 52 -10.35 -1.62 -2.30
CA HIS A 52 -10.90 -2.93 -2.66
C HIS A 52 -12.45 -2.93 -2.71
N ILE A 53 -13.08 -2.30 -1.71
CA ILE A 53 -14.54 -2.14 -1.65
C ILE A 53 -15.03 -1.24 -2.80
N MET A 54 -14.36 -0.12 -3.05
CA MET A 54 -14.64 0.74 -4.20
C MET A 54 -14.51 -0.01 -5.52
N ASN A 55 -13.41 -0.74 -5.72
CA ASN A 55 -13.17 -1.49 -6.94
C ASN A 55 -14.25 -2.53 -7.20
N THR A 56 -14.70 -3.21 -6.13
CA THR A 56 -15.82 -4.16 -6.19
C THR A 56 -17.09 -3.48 -6.70
N MET A 57 -17.49 -2.36 -6.10
CA MET A 57 -18.67 -1.60 -6.52
C MET A 57 -18.58 -1.11 -7.98
N LEU A 58 -17.43 -0.57 -8.38
CA LEU A 58 -17.21 -0.06 -9.74
C LEU A 58 -17.21 -1.19 -10.79
N CYS A 59 -16.59 -2.33 -10.49
CA CYS A 59 -16.61 -3.49 -11.38
C CYS A 59 -18.01 -4.11 -11.53
N ASP A 60 -18.86 -3.99 -10.51
CA ASP A 60 -20.24 -4.48 -10.55
C ASP A 60 -21.21 -3.47 -11.22
N SER A 61 -20.82 -2.20 -11.33
CA SER A 61 -21.59 -1.15 -12.00
C SER A 61 -21.49 -1.22 -13.54
N PHE A 62 -22.59 -1.57 -14.20
CA PHE A 62 -22.66 -1.60 -15.66
C PHE A 62 -22.42 -0.22 -16.29
N CYS A 63 -23.07 0.82 -15.77
CA CYS A 63 -22.96 2.18 -16.32
C CYS A 63 -21.52 2.70 -16.21
N PHE A 64 -20.89 2.52 -15.06
CA PHE A 64 -19.51 2.98 -14.85
C PHE A 64 -18.52 2.30 -15.82
N LYS A 65 -18.61 0.98 -15.97
CA LYS A 65 -17.74 0.24 -16.92
C LYS A 65 -17.90 0.71 -18.36
N ARG A 66 -19.13 1.05 -18.77
CA ARG A 66 -19.40 1.57 -20.10
C ARG A 66 -18.83 2.97 -20.30
N ASP A 67 -18.99 3.84 -19.30
CA ASP A 67 -18.62 5.24 -19.41
C ASP A 67 -17.12 5.47 -19.14
N THR A 68 -16.44 4.52 -18.47
CA THR A 68 -15.00 4.56 -18.16
C THR A 68 -14.27 3.32 -18.68
N PRO A 69 -14.10 3.19 -20.01
CA PRO A 69 -13.51 1.99 -20.62
C PRO A 69 -12.03 1.76 -20.28
N ASN A 70 -11.32 2.79 -19.83
CA ASN A 70 -9.91 2.71 -19.38
C ASN A 70 -9.77 2.21 -17.93
N TYR A 71 -10.89 2.03 -17.22
CA TYR A 71 -10.83 1.64 -15.82
C TYR A 71 -10.35 0.20 -15.64
N HIS A 72 -9.42 0.02 -14.70
CA HIS A 72 -9.08 -1.29 -14.18
C HIS A 72 -8.70 -1.17 -12.69
N PRO A 73 -9.07 -2.12 -11.81
CA PRO A 73 -8.83 -2.03 -10.36
C PRO A 73 -7.37 -1.78 -9.96
N TYR A 74 -6.40 -2.29 -10.73
CA TYR A 74 -4.98 -2.04 -10.49
C TYR A 74 -4.54 -0.62 -10.79
N ILE A 75 -5.24 0.09 -11.69
CA ILE A 75 -4.98 1.49 -11.99
C ILE A 75 -5.36 2.36 -10.79
N LEU A 76 -6.53 2.11 -10.20
CA LEU A 76 -6.95 2.84 -9.00
C LEU A 76 -6.02 2.56 -7.82
N ARG A 77 -5.63 1.30 -7.59
CA ARG A 77 -4.63 0.94 -6.56
C ARG A 77 -3.31 1.68 -6.79
N LEU A 78 -2.83 1.73 -8.05
CA LEU A 78 -1.59 2.41 -8.41
C LEU A 78 -1.68 3.90 -8.09
N TYR A 79 -2.78 4.54 -8.48
CA TYR A 79 -3.05 5.94 -8.22
C TYR A 79 -3.05 6.27 -6.72
N CYS A 80 -3.88 5.58 -5.94
CA CYS A 80 -3.99 5.80 -4.50
C CYS A 80 -2.67 5.50 -3.77
N GLY A 81 -1.96 4.44 -4.18
CA GLY A 81 -0.65 4.11 -3.65
C GLY A 81 0.36 5.24 -3.86
N ILE A 82 0.36 5.90 -5.02
CA ILE A 82 1.23 7.06 -5.28
C ILE A 82 0.82 8.25 -4.42
N LEU A 83 -0.47 8.61 -4.39
CA LEU A 83 -0.95 9.71 -3.55
C LEU A 83 -0.59 9.52 -2.08
N PHE A 84 -0.62 8.29 -1.57
CA PHE A 84 -0.21 7.98 -0.19
C PHE A 84 1.24 8.42 0.07
N TRP A 85 2.17 8.10 -0.84
CA TRP A 85 3.56 8.53 -0.73
C TRP A 85 3.71 10.05 -0.87
N ILE A 86 2.98 10.68 -1.79
CA ILE A 86 3.03 12.14 -1.98
C ILE A 86 2.50 12.85 -0.73
N GLN A 87 1.42 12.37 -0.11
CA GLN A 87 0.86 13.00 1.09
C GLN A 87 1.83 12.92 2.27
N CYS A 88 2.46 11.75 2.47
CA CYS A 88 3.49 11.60 3.49
C CYS A 88 4.70 12.52 3.23
N LEU A 89 5.11 12.69 1.96
CA LEU A 89 6.16 13.64 1.58
C LEU A 89 5.75 15.08 1.88
N ARG A 90 4.53 15.50 1.52
CA ARG A 90 4.01 16.85 1.81
C ARG A 90 4.00 17.14 3.31
N ALA A 91 3.53 16.19 4.13
CA ALA A 91 3.55 16.31 5.59
C ALA A 91 4.98 16.37 6.16
N GLY A 92 5.92 15.57 5.61
CA GLY A 92 7.34 15.66 5.97
C GLY A 92 7.98 16.98 5.55
N ASN A 93 7.51 17.59 4.45
CA ASN A 93 7.97 18.91 4.01
C ASN A 93 7.53 20.03 4.95
N ASP A 94 6.29 19.99 5.45
CA ASP A 94 5.76 20.96 6.42
C ASP A 94 6.62 21.07 7.69
N VAL A 95 7.24 19.95 8.10
CA VAL A 95 8.13 19.87 9.26
C VAL A 95 9.62 19.92 8.91
N ASN A 96 9.97 20.21 7.64
CA ASN A 96 11.33 20.34 7.13
C ASN A 96 12.25 19.13 7.38
N VAL A 97 11.73 17.90 7.27
CA VAL A 97 12.54 16.68 7.46
C VAL A 97 12.94 15.96 6.17
N LEU A 98 12.45 16.42 5.01
CA LEU A 98 12.76 15.77 3.75
C LEU A 98 14.24 15.89 3.39
N THR A 99 14.80 14.81 2.86
CA THR A 99 16.11 14.87 2.20
C THR A 99 16.04 15.73 0.93
N ASN A 100 17.18 16.27 0.49
CA ASN A 100 17.27 17.01 -0.77
C ASN A 100 16.71 16.24 -1.98
N VAL A 101 16.86 14.91 -2.00
CA VAL A 101 16.35 14.06 -3.07
C VAL A 101 14.82 13.95 -3.02
N GLN A 102 14.26 13.79 -1.83
CA GLN A 102 12.81 13.72 -1.61
C GLN A 102 12.13 15.06 -1.91
N HIS A 103 12.68 16.17 -1.42
CA HIS A 103 12.17 17.52 -1.68
C HIS A 103 12.16 17.85 -3.18
N LYS A 104 13.28 17.60 -3.89
CA LYS A 104 13.35 17.80 -5.35
C LYS A 104 12.35 16.92 -6.10
N PHE A 105 12.15 15.68 -5.65
CA PHE A 105 11.16 14.79 -6.25
C PHE A 105 9.74 15.33 -6.03
N LEU A 106 9.40 15.75 -4.81
CA LEU A 106 8.09 16.29 -4.46
C LEU A 106 7.75 17.51 -5.30
N ASN A 107 8.64 18.50 -5.36
CA ASN A 107 8.39 19.72 -6.14
C ASN A 107 8.19 19.40 -7.61
N ARG A 108 9.07 18.57 -8.20
CA ARG A 108 8.91 18.15 -9.60
C ARG A 108 7.58 17.43 -9.84
N PHE A 109 7.11 16.60 -8.90
CA PHE A 109 5.81 15.94 -9.02
C PHE A 109 4.67 16.96 -9.00
N LEU A 110 4.68 17.90 -8.05
CA LEU A 110 3.65 18.94 -7.92
C LEU A 110 3.66 19.94 -9.09
N ASP A 111 4.82 20.22 -9.67
CA ASP A 111 4.94 21.05 -10.88
C ASP A 111 4.27 20.38 -12.10
N ASN A 112 4.32 19.05 -12.19
CA ASN A 112 3.70 18.29 -13.29
C ASN A 112 2.23 17.95 -13.01
N HIS A 113 1.86 17.84 -11.74
CA HIS A 113 0.53 17.45 -11.28
C HIS A 113 0.11 18.33 -10.09
N PRO A 114 -0.39 19.54 -10.35
CA PRO A 114 -0.88 20.43 -9.30
C PRO A 114 -1.97 19.79 -8.45
N LEU A 115 -2.08 20.20 -7.19
CA LEU A 115 -2.89 19.56 -6.15
C LEU A 115 -4.38 19.51 -6.52
N GLU A 116 -4.89 20.60 -7.07
CA GLU A 116 -6.25 20.78 -7.57
C GLU A 116 -6.59 19.85 -8.75
N THR A 117 -5.57 19.28 -9.40
CA THR A 117 -5.76 18.36 -10.53
C THR A 117 -5.71 16.90 -10.12
N LEU A 118 -5.40 16.60 -8.85
CA LEU A 118 -5.26 15.26 -8.31
C LEU A 118 -6.56 14.86 -7.60
N PRO A 119 -7.49 14.14 -8.27
CA PRO A 119 -8.76 13.75 -7.64
C PRO A 119 -8.55 12.83 -6.44
N VAL A 120 -9.41 12.96 -5.44
CA VAL A 120 -9.52 12.04 -4.31
C VAL A 120 -10.95 11.53 -4.22
N PRO A 121 -11.18 10.21 -4.40
CA PRO A 121 -12.49 9.62 -4.22
C PRO A 121 -13.06 9.90 -2.82
N GLY A 122 -14.33 10.27 -2.70
CA GLY A 122 -14.96 10.67 -1.43
C GLY A 122 -14.69 9.72 -0.25
N PRO A 123 -14.83 8.39 -0.42
CA PRO A 123 -14.52 7.41 0.62
C PRO A 123 -13.08 7.44 1.16
N LEU A 124 -12.13 8.04 0.42
CA LEU A 124 -10.72 8.13 0.79
C LEU A 124 -10.33 9.52 1.34
N LEU A 125 -11.18 10.54 1.20
CA LEU A 125 -10.83 11.92 1.51
C LEU A 125 -10.38 12.10 2.96
N GLY A 126 -11.23 11.67 3.91
CA GLY A 126 -10.90 11.73 5.34
C GLY A 126 -9.64 10.94 5.72
N LEU A 127 -9.34 9.84 5.02
CA LEU A 127 -8.10 9.09 5.24
C LEU A 127 -6.89 9.93 4.83
N PHE A 128 -6.90 10.54 3.64
CA PHE A 128 -5.79 11.39 3.18
C PHE A 128 -5.61 12.65 4.02
N GLU A 129 -6.68 13.25 4.52
CA GLU A 129 -6.62 14.37 5.48
C GLU A 129 -5.90 13.99 6.77
N THR A 130 -6.01 12.72 7.21
CA THR A 130 -5.29 12.25 8.41
C THR A 130 -3.80 12.02 8.19
N LEU A 131 -3.34 11.87 6.94
CA LEU A 131 -1.93 11.70 6.59
C LEU A 131 -1.17 13.04 6.60
N CYS A 132 -1.42 13.88 7.59
CA CYS A 132 -0.82 15.20 7.74
C CYS A 132 0.17 15.25 8.90
N SER A 133 0.90 16.36 9.00
CA SER A 133 1.58 16.76 10.21
C SER A 133 0.60 17.46 11.17
N SER A 134 0.81 17.33 12.48
CA SER A 134 -0.02 18.03 13.46
C SER A 134 0.79 18.47 14.68
N GLN A 135 0.33 19.52 15.35
CA GLN A 135 0.88 19.98 16.62
C GLN A 135 0.06 19.37 17.77
N PRO A 136 0.69 18.67 18.74
CA PRO A 136 -0.03 18.19 19.92
C PRO A 136 -0.66 19.30 20.76
N GLU A 137 -1.80 19.01 21.38
CA GLU A 137 -2.60 19.93 22.22
C GLU A 137 -1.86 20.47 23.46
N PHE A 138 -0.72 19.88 23.81
CA PHE A 138 0.11 20.32 24.93
C PHE A 138 1.43 20.98 24.49
N PRO A 139 1.41 22.14 23.80
CA PRO A 139 2.58 23.00 23.73
C PRO A 139 3.03 23.39 25.14
N PRO A 140 4.34 23.57 25.41
CA PRO A 140 5.48 23.48 24.49
C PRO A 140 6.19 22.11 24.51
N HIS A 141 5.63 21.11 25.20
CA HIS A 141 6.39 19.92 25.59
C HIS A 141 6.67 18.93 24.45
N TYR A 142 5.91 19.00 23.35
CA TYR A 142 6.03 18.09 22.21
C TYR A 142 6.15 18.87 20.90
N GLY A 143 7.11 18.47 20.06
CA GLY A 143 7.20 18.95 18.68
C GLY A 143 6.07 18.39 17.81
N LYS A 144 5.95 18.90 16.57
CA LYS A 144 5.01 18.37 15.57
C LYS A 144 5.20 16.86 15.39
N VAL A 145 4.09 16.16 15.13
CA VAL A 145 4.04 14.75 14.75
C VAL A 145 3.78 14.66 13.25
N TYR A 146 4.45 13.76 12.53
CA TYR A 146 4.24 13.56 11.09
C TYR A 146 4.35 12.08 10.67
N PRO A 147 3.74 11.67 9.54
CA PRO A 147 3.94 10.35 8.95
C PRO A 147 5.35 10.24 8.36
N ARG A 148 6.18 9.39 8.96
CA ARG A 148 7.53 9.15 8.46
C ARG A 148 7.52 8.02 7.44
N ILE A 149 8.16 8.28 6.30
CA ILE A 149 8.48 7.28 5.29
C ILE A 149 9.99 6.98 5.28
N PRO A 150 10.39 5.76 4.89
CA PRO A 150 11.80 5.41 4.80
C PRO A 150 12.52 6.22 3.72
N VAL A 151 13.78 6.59 4.01
CA VAL A 151 14.67 7.27 3.04
C VAL A 151 14.90 6.41 1.80
N GLN A 152 14.98 5.08 2.00
CA GLN A 152 15.07 4.08 0.93
C GLN A 152 13.75 3.29 0.87
N PRO A 153 12.81 3.66 -0.01
CA PRO A 153 11.47 3.07 -0.01
C PRO A 153 11.42 1.63 -0.52
N GLY A 154 12.38 1.21 -1.34
CA GLY A 154 12.46 -0.14 -1.88
C GLY A 154 13.88 -0.72 -1.86
N PRO A 155 14.02 -1.96 -2.34
CA PRO A 155 15.31 -2.64 -2.38
C PRO A 155 16.29 -2.01 -3.37
N ALA A 156 17.57 -2.36 -3.20
CA ALA A 156 18.64 -1.91 -4.10
C ALA A 156 18.49 -2.46 -5.53
N GLN A 157 17.82 -3.61 -5.68
CA GLN A 157 17.49 -4.25 -6.96
C GLN A 157 16.03 -4.70 -6.94
N ARG A 158 15.35 -4.62 -8.08
CA ARG A 158 13.91 -4.91 -8.19
C ARG A 158 13.60 -6.39 -8.00
N ASP A 159 14.48 -7.28 -8.44
CA ASP A 159 14.36 -8.73 -8.29
C ASP A 159 14.46 -9.21 -6.83
N ALA A 160 14.94 -8.38 -5.89
CA ALA A 160 14.82 -8.66 -4.46
C ALA A 160 13.38 -8.58 -3.95
N PHE A 161 12.46 -7.96 -4.72
CA PHE A 161 11.02 -7.82 -4.47
C PHE A 161 10.59 -7.02 -3.22
N MET A 162 11.37 -7.07 -2.15
CA MET A 162 11.18 -6.32 -0.90
C MET A 162 12.52 -6.02 -0.25
N ARG A 163 12.49 -5.16 0.77
CA ARG A 163 13.58 -5.02 1.71
C ARG A 163 13.41 -5.99 2.88
N ASP A 164 14.38 -6.87 3.09
CA ASP A 164 14.37 -7.85 4.20
C ASP A 164 14.65 -7.22 5.58
N ASP A 165 15.21 -6.02 5.59
CA ASP A 165 15.66 -5.32 6.80
C ASP A 165 14.62 -4.35 7.37
N ASN A 166 13.48 -4.16 6.70
CA ASN A 166 12.50 -3.14 7.07
C ASN A 166 11.06 -3.66 7.11
N LEU A 167 10.57 -3.90 8.33
CA LEU A 167 9.18 -4.24 8.61
C LEU A 167 8.18 -3.21 8.07
N GLU A 168 8.55 -1.92 8.02
CA GLU A 168 7.68 -0.84 7.50
C GLU A 168 7.28 -1.10 6.04
N SER A 169 8.09 -1.83 5.26
CA SER A 169 7.81 -2.15 3.85
C SER A 169 6.52 -2.96 3.65
N HIS A 170 6.03 -3.62 4.71
CA HIS A 170 4.77 -4.36 4.68
C HIS A 170 3.55 -3.51 5.01
N PHE A 171 3.74 -2.27 5.46
CA PHE A 171 2.64 -1.36 5.82
C PHE A 171 2.47 -0.22 4.80
N LEU A 172 3.46 -0.01 3.94
CA LEU A 172 3.47 1.06 2.96
C LEU A 172 2.99 0.57 1.58
N ALA A 173 2.44 1.49 0.79
CA ALA A 173 1.91 1.16 -0.53
C ALA A 173 3.06 0.72 -1.46
N ASN A 174 3.00 -0.51 -1.96
CA ASN A 174 4.08 -1.09 -2.75
C ASN A 174 3.84 -0.89 -4.26
N VAL A 175 4.10 0.33 -4.74
CA VAL A 175 3.92 0.72 -6.14
C VAL A 175 4.62 -0.22 -7.13
N PRO A 176 5.89 -0.64 -6.92
CA PRO A 176 6.55 -1.63 -7.79
C PRO A 176 5.78 -2.93 -7.98
N ARG A 177 5.03 -3.39 -6.97
CA ARG A 177 4.25 -4.64 -7.05
C ARG A 177 2.96 -4.46 -7.84
N ILE A 178 2.34 -3.29 -7.78
CA ILE A 178 1.18 -2.99 -8.62
C ILE A 178 1.59 -2.94 -10.10
N PHE A 179 2.78 -2.40 -10.40
CA PHE A 179 3.39 -2.52 -11.72
C PHE A 179 3.66 -3.97 -12.12
N ALA A 180 4.11 -4.82 -11.19
CA ALA A 180 4.30 -6.24 -11.46
C ALA A 180 2.98 -6.95 -11.80
N LEU A 181 1.87 -6.62 -11.11
CA LEU A 181 0.53 -7.10 -11.45
C LEU A 181 0.12 -6.69 -12.86
N LEU A 182 0.24 -5.41 -13.18
CA LEU A 182 -0.08 -4.88 -14.51
C LEU A 182 0.75 -5.54 -15.62
N LYS A 183 2.05 -5.76 -15.38
CA LYS A 183 2.94 -6.43 -16.33
C LYS A 183 2.60 -7.90 -16.51
N ASP A 184 2.29 -8.61 -15.42
CA ASP A 184 1.89 -10.01 -15.51
C ASP A 184 0.55 -10.16 -16.25
N LEU A 185 -0.41 -9.25 -16.00
CA LEU A 185 -1.68 -9.22 -16.71
C LEU A 185 -1.48 -8.99 -18.22
N ASN A 186 -0.65 -8.02 -18.60
CA ASN A 186 -0.31 -7.79 -20.01
C ASN A 186 0.38 -8.99 -20.68
N ARG A 187 1.22 -9.73 -19.92
CA ARG A 187 1.80 -10.99 -20.40
C ARG A 187 0.73 -12.04 -20.71
N LEU A 188 -0.33 -12.14 -19.90
CA LEU A 188 -1.46 -13.05 -20.16
C LEU A 188 -2.26 -12.63 -21.40
N PHE A 189 -2.49 -11.33 -21.57
CA PHE A 189 -3.18 -10.79 -22.75
C PHE A 189 -2.42 -11.03 -24.06
N SER A 190 -1.09 -11.08 -23.99
CA SER A 190 -0.21 -11.26 -25.16
C SER A 190 0.04 -12.74 -25.52
N GLN A 191 -0.61 -13.70 -24.86
CA GLN A 191 -0.50 -15.12 -25.19
C GLN A 191 -1.30 -15.48 -26.45
N ASP A 192 -1.00 -16.62 -27.06
CA ASP A 192 -1.78 -17.19 -28.16
C ASP A 192 -2.29 -18.59 -27.74
N PRO A 193 -3.59 -18.74 -27.41
CA PRO A 193 -4.62 -17.71 -27.38
C PRO A 193 -4.49 -16.74 -26.17
N PRO A 194 -5.03 -15.51 -26.26
CA PRO A 194 -5.04 -14.57 -25.13
C PRO A 194 -5.76 -15.12 -23.90
N VAL A 195 -5.22 -14.86 -22.71
CA VAL A 195 -5.81 -15.29 -21.44
C VAL A 195 -6.35 -14.09 -20.67
N TYR A 196 -7.66 -14.04 -20.48
CA TYR A 196 -8.36 -13.02 -19.69
C TYR A 196 -8.83 -13.63 -18.35
N PRO A 197 -8.19 -13.31 -17.21
CA PRO A 197 -8.59 -13.88 -15.93
C PRO A 197 -10.04 -13.55 -15.57
N LYS A 198 -10.73 -14.50 -14.94
CA LYS A 198 -12.03 -14.23 -14.29
C LYS A 198 -11.80 -13.48 -12.96
N ARG A 199 -12.89 -12.94 -12.38
CA ARG A 199 -12.87 -12.29 -11.06
C ARG A 199 -12.18 -13.16 -10.01
N GLY A 200 -11.16 -12.60 -9.37
CA GLY A 200 -10.32 -13.24 -8.38
C GLY A 200 -9.43 -14.38 -8.88
N LYS A 201 -9.26 -14.53 -10.20
CA LYS A 201 -8.42 -15.59 -10.80
C LYS A 201 -7.08 -15.11 -11.35
N HIS A 202 -6.78 -13.81 -11.28
CA HIS A 202 -5.44 -13.31 -11.55
C HIS A 202 -4.54 -13.54 -10.33
N ILE A 203 -3.81 -14.67 -10.32
CA ILE A 203 -2.94 -15.10 -9.22
C ILE A 203 -1.54 -15.41 -9.81
N PRO A 204 -0.64 -14.41 -9.87
CA PRO A 204 0.67 -14.57 -10.53
C PRO A 204 1.63 -15.53 -9.83
N VAL A 205 1.52 -15.66 -8.50
CA VAL A 205 2.33 -16.60 -7.69
C VAL A 205 1.39 -17.59 -7.03
N LYS A 206 1.57 -18.87 -7.34
CA LYS A 206 0.75 -19.99 -6.84
C LYS A 206 1.54 -20.85 -5.85
N GLU A 207 0.84 -21.60 -5.01
CA GLU A 207 1.46 -22.47 -3.99
C GLU A 207 2.32 -23.59 -4.59
N ASN A 208 1.76 -24.28 -5.58
CA ASN A 208 2.29 -25.52 -6.14
C ASN A 208 3.11 -25.31 -7.43
N ALA A 209 3.64 -24.09 -7.66
CA ALA A 209 4.37 -23.79 -8.88
C ALA A 209 5.48 -22.75 -8.66
N VAL A 210 6.64 -22.99 -9.26
CA VAL A 210 7.68 -21.97 -9.41
C VAL A 210 7.17 -20.90 -10.35
N SER A 211 7.17 -19.64 -9.90
CA SER A 211 6.57 -18.52 -10.65
C SER A 211 7.52 -17.33 -10.60
N THR A 212 7.66 -16.60 -11.72
CA THR A 212 8.40 -15.33 -11.74
C THR A 212 7.41 -14.18 -11.75
N PHE A 213 7.50 -13.31 -10.74
CA PHE A 213 6.62 -12.16 -10.57
C PHE A 213 7.45 -10.92 -10.20
N GLY A 214 7.27 -9.82 -10.92
CA GLY A 214 8.02 -8.59 -10.67
C GLY A 214 9.54 -8.75 -10.76
N HIS A 215 10.04 -9.64 -11.64
CA HIS A 215 11.44 -10.05 -11.80
C HIS A 215 12.02 -10.93 -10.68
N LYS A 216 11.25 -11.23 -9.62
CA LYS A 216 11.62 -12.21 -8.60
C LYS A 216 11.07 -13.58 -8.96
N THR A 217 11.93 -14.60 -8.93
CA THR A 217 11.49 -16.00 -9.00
C THR A 217 11.13 -16.48 -7.59
N PHE A 218 9.89 -16.92 -7.42
CA PHE A 218 9.39 -17.57 -6.22
C PHE A 218 9.42 -19.08 -6.43
N GLY A 219 10.10 -19.79 -5.54
CA GLY A 219 10.12 -21.26 -5.51
C GLY A 219 8.77 -21.87 -5.13
N LEU A 220 8.75 -23.19 -4.92
CA LEU A 220 7.61 -23.88 -4.32
C LEU A 220 7.36 -23.34 -2.91
N HIS A 221 6.12 -23.41 -2.42
CA HIS A 221 5.79 -22.84 -1.10
C HIS A 221 6.70 -23.35 0.04
N VAL A 222 7.04 -24.64 0.02
CA VAL A 222 7.92 -25.29 1.00
C VAL A 222 9.35 -24.74 0.99
N ASP A 223 9.79 -24.19 -0.14
CA ASP A 223 11.15 -23.66 -0.34
C ASP A 223 11.23 -22.15 -0.08
N ARG A 224 10.09 -21.46 0.08
CA ARG A 224 10.06 -20.02 0.31
C ARG A 224 10.49 -19.69 1.73
N THR A 225 11.33 -18.67 1.85
CA THR A 225 11.60 -18.03 3.14
C THR A 225 10.34 -17.36 3.69
N GLU A 226 10.26 -17.15 5.01
CA GLU A 226 9.13 -16.43 5.61
C GLU A 226 8.98 -15.02 5.05
N ALA A 227 10.09 -14.32 4.78
CA ALA A 227 10.08 -13.01 4.15
C ALA A 227 9.45 -13.06 2.75
N GLU A 228 9.79 -14.06 1.95
CA GLU A 228 9.18 -14.27 0.63
C GLU A 228 7.69 -14.59 0.74
N LYS A 229 7.26 -15.42 1.70
CA LYS A 229 5.84 -15.71 1.93
C LYS A 229 5.10 -14.40 2.24
N TRP A 230 5.47 -13.68 3.31
CA TRP A 230 4.79 -12.44 3.70
C TRP A 230 4.88 -11.30 2.68
N SER A 231 5.80 -11.38 1.73
CA SER A 231 5.84 -10.45 0.60
C SER A 231 4.65 -10.62 -0.37
N LEU A 232 3.99 -11.77 -0.41
CA LEU A 232 2.89 -12.08 -1.34
C LEU A 232 1.57 -11.36 -0.99
N VAL A 233 1.47 -10.81 0.22
CA VAL A 233 0.25 -10.17 0.74
C VAL A 233 0.52 -8.79 1.33
N SER A 234 1.54 -8.09 0.81
CA SER A 234 1.67 -6.67 1.12
C SER A 234 0.45 -5.87 0.63
N PRO A 235 0.25 -4.67 1.18
CA PRO A 235 -0.65 -3.69 0.62
C PRO A 235 -0.53 -3.59 -0.92
N GLY A 236 -1.67 -3.67 -1.58
CA GLY A 236 -1.85 -3.75 -3.03
C GLY A 236 -1.97 -5.17 -3.59
N LEU A 237 -1.51 -6.20 -2.87
CA LEU A 237 -1.53 -7.61 -3.29
C LEU A 237 -2.45 -8.52 -2.45
N GLN A 238 -2.85 -8.03 -1.27
CA GLN A 238 -3.61 -8.81 -0.29
C GLN A 238 -5.02 -9.24 -0.75
N TYR A 239 -5.60 -8.52 -1.72
CA TYR A 239 -6.96 -8.77 -2.20
C TYR A 239 -6.98 -9.35 -3.61
N PRO A 240 -7.92 -10.27 -3.90
CA PRO A 240 -8.09 -10.80 -5.25
C PRO A 240 -8.53 -9.69 -6.21
N CYS A 241 -8.08 -9.78 -7.48
CA CYS A 241 -8.49 -8.82 -8.51
C CYS A 241 -10.01 -8.85 -8.70
N GLU A 242 -10.62 -7.67 -8.68
CA GLU A 242 -12.07 -7.47 -8.79
C GLU A 242 -12.55 -7.50 -10.24
N ALA A 243 -11.64 -7.36 -11.20
CA ALA A 243 -11.99 -7.36 -12.62
C ALA A 243 -12.50 -8.73 -13.07
N ASP A 244 -13.65 -8.72 -13.75
CA ASP A 244 -14.16 -9.90 -14.45
C ASP A 244 -13.43 -10.10 -15.80
N GLN A 245 -13.78 -11.19 -16.48
CA GLN A 245 -13.15 -11.53 -17.76
C GLN A 245 -13.38 -10.47 -18.84
N LYS A 246 -14.58 -9.88 -18.91
CA LYS A 246 -14.94 -8.89 -19.93
C LYS A 246 -14.21 -7.57 -19.71
N LEU A 247 -14.07 -7.15 -18.45
CA LEU A 247 -13.31 -5.96 -18.10
C LEU A 247 -11.82 -6.16 -18.44
N ASN A 248 -11.27 -7.34 -18.17
CA ASN A 248 -9.89 -7.67 -18.52
C ASN A 248 -9.67 -7.66 -20.04
N GLU A 249 -10.61 -8.21 -20.81
CA GLU A 249 -10.59 -8.16 -22.29
C GLU A 249 -10.61 -6.72 -22.81
N ALA A 250 -11.56 -5.90 -22.32
CA ALA A 250 -11.65 -4.49 -22.69
C ALA A 250 -10.40 -3.68 -22.28
N PHE A 251 -9.82 -3.99 -21.11
CA PHE A 251 -8.61 -3.32 -20.65
C PHE A 251 -7.38 -3.72 -21.46
N ALA A 252 -7.31 -4.95 -21.98
CA ALA A 252 -6.19 -5.43 -22.78
C ALA A 252 -5.94 -4.58 -24.03
N GLU A 253 -7.01 -4.17 -24.71
CA GLU A 253 -6.95 -3.30 -25.90
C GLU A 253 -6.36 -1.91 -25.60
N ARG A 254 -6.48 -1.45 -24.35
CA ARG A 254 -6.13 -0.09 -23.92
C ARG A 254 -4.89 -0.04 -23.05
N TYR A 255 -4.30 -1.19 -22.70
CA TYR A 255 -3.13 -1.27 -21.83
C TYR A 255 -1.96 -0.43 -22.37
N ILE A 256 -1.76 -0.43 -23.69
CA ILE A 256 -0.66 0.28 -24.33
C ILE A 256 -0.78 1.80 -24.20
N ASP A 257 -2.00 2.34 -24.12
CA ASP A 257 -2.28 3.77 -24.05
C ASP A 257 -1.76 4.40 -22.77
N PHE A 258 -1.64 3.62 -21.68
CA PHE A 258 -1.06 4.11 -20.43
C PHE A 258 0.43 4.43 -20.54
N GLY A 259 1.16 3.87 -21.50
CA GLY A 259 2.58 4.14 -21.69
C GLY A 259 3.44 3.80 -20.47
N PHE A 260 3.12 2.72 -19.75
CA PHE A 260 3.83 2.34 -18.54
C PHE A 260 5.33 2.14 -18.78
N PRO A 261 6.21 2.58 -17.85
CA PRO A 261 7.64 2.45 -18.02
C PRO A 261 8.09 0.98 -18.01
N VAL A 262 8.98 0.64 -18.95
CA VAL A 262 9.66 -0.65 -18.98
C VAL A 262 10.56 -0.80 -17.74
N THR A 263 10.56 -1.99 -17.15
CA THR A 263 11.31 -2.33 -15.94
C THR A 263 12.30 -3.44 -16.17
N THR A 264 13.39 -3.42 -15.42
CA THR A 264 14.44 -4.46 -15.42
C THR A 264 14.68 -5.00 -14.01
N ALA A 265 15.22 -6.22 -13.91
CA ALA A 265 15.57 -6.85 -12.63
C ALA A 265 16.57 -6.01 -11.81
N THR A 266 17.50 -5.34 -12.49
CA THR A 266 18.56 -4.53 -11.88
C THR A 266 18.15 -3.08 -11.59
N ASP A 267 16.89 -2.71 -11.82
CA ASP A 267 16.40 -1.38 -11.47
C ASP A 267 16.59 -1.11 -9.97
N ASN A 268 17.27 -0.02 -9.64
CA ASN A 268 17.44 0.39 -8.25
C ASN A 268 16.21 1.13 -7.73
N LEU A 269 15.52 0.52 -6.76
CA LEU A 269 14.29 1.03 -6.13
C LEU A 269 14.54 1.74 -4.79
N GLY A 270 15.80 1.94 -4.41
CA GLY A 270 16.18 2.64 -3.18
C GLY A 270 15.96 4.16 -3.23
N LYS A 271 15.59 4.73 -4.38
CA LYS A 271 15.23 6.15 -4.54
C LYS A 271 13.74 6.29 -4.81
N ILE A 272 13.08 7.26 -4.16
CA ILE A 272 11.64 7.50 -4.29
C ILE A 272 11.17 7.68 -5.74
N SER A 273 11.94 8.40 -6.56
CA SER A 273 11.60 8.60 -7.97
C SER A 273 11.67 7.31 -8.80
N SER A 274 12.59 6.40 -8.50
CA SER A 274 12.62 5.07 -9.12
C SER A 274 11.52 4.16 -8.58
N PHE A 275 11.30 4.17 -7.26
CA PHE A 275 10.29 3.35 -6.59
C PHE A 275 8.88 3.66 -7.07
N LEU A 276 8.57 4.93 -7.31
CA LEU A 276 7.29 5.37 -7.88
C LEU A 276 7.29 5.35 -9.42
N HIS A 277 8.34 4.83 -10.08
CA HIS A 277 8.44 4.75 -11.54
C HIS A 277 8.33 6.09 -12.28
N MET A 278 8.76 7.16 -11.62
CA MET A 278 8.68 8.54 -12.10
C MET A 278 10.06 9.17 -12.32
N LYS A 279 11.14 8.37 -12.39
CA LYS A 279 12.50 8.89 -12.54
C LYS A 279 12.70 9.64 -13.86
N ARG A 280 12.29 9.03 -14.98
CA ARG A 280 12.54 9.53 -16.35
C ARG A 280 11.32 10.21 -16.97
N ASN A 281 10.13 9.65 -16.78
CA ASN A 281 8.90 10.13 -17.39
C ASN A 281 7.75 10.02 -16.37
N MET A 282 6.90 11.05 -16.30
CA MET A 282 5.68 11.10 -15.49
C MET A 282 4.40 11.11 -16.34
N ALA A 283 4.50 11.21 -17.67
CA ALA A 283 3.34 11.33 -18.56
C ALA A 283 2.34 10.18 -18.44
N TRP A 284 2.81 8.95 -18.18
CA TRP A 284 1.95 7.79 -17.94
C TRP A 284 0.98 8.00 -16.77
N PHE A 285 1.37 8.81 -15.78
CA PHE A 285 0.55 9.10 -14.62
C PHE A 285 -0.66 9.98 -14.98
N THR A 286 -0.60 10.74 -16.08
CA THR A 286 -1.75 11.51 -16.58
C THR A 286 -2.92 10.59 -16.93
N HIS A 287 -2.69 9.47 -17.61
CA HIS A 287 -3.75 8.50 -17.93
C HIS A 287 -4.28 7.77 -16.69
N VAL A 288 -3.40 7.47 -15.73
CA VAL A 288 -3.83 6.92 -14.44
C VAL A 288 -4.70 7.91 -13.66
N LYS A 289 -4.35 9.21 -13.72
CA LYS A 289 -5.11 10.30 -13.12
C LYS A 289 -6.47 10.52 -13.80
N GLU A 290 -6.57 10.37 -15.12
CA GLU A 290 -7.83 10.41 -15.86
C GLU A 290 -8.82 9.33 -15.38
N VAL A 291 -8.34 8.10 -15.18
CA VAL A 291 -9.16 7.03 -14.58
C VAL A 291 -9.60 7.41 -13.17
N ALA A 292 -8.71 7.97 -12.36
CA ALA A 292 -9.04 8.42 -11.02
C ALA A 292 -10.06 9.58 -11.00
N ASN A 293 -10.06 10.45 -12.02
CA ASN A 293 -11.06 11.51 -12.18
C ASN A 293 -12.45 10.90 -12.39
N SER A 294 -12.57 9.91 -13.29
CA SER A 294 -13.84 9.20 -13.49
C SER A 294 -14.32 8.48 -12.24
N VAL A 295 -13.39 7.87 -11.49
CA VAL A 295 -13.71 7.23 -10.21
C VAL A 295 -14.21 8.24 -9.19
N ALA A 296 -13.53 9.39 -9.04
CA ALA A 296 -13.97 10.44 -8.13
C ALA A 296 -15.34 11.01 -8.53
N ALA A 297 -15.61 11.20 -9.82
CA ALA A 297 -16.91 11.63 -10.30
C ALA A 297 -18.05 10.64 -9.99
N PHE A 298 -17.75 9.36 -9.78
CA PHE A 298 -18.73 8.34 -9.39
C PHE A 298 -19.12 8.41 -7.91
N PHE A 299 -18.23 8.87 -7.02
CA PHE A 299 -18.47 8.88 -5.59
C PHE A 299 -18.84 10.28 -5.08
N GLU A 300 -19.96 10.38 -4.36
CA GLU A 300 -20.36 11.61 -3.69
C GLU A 300 -19.32 12.04 -2.63
N GLY A 301 -19.17 13.35 -2.44
CA GLY A 301 -18.21 13.92 -1.49
C GLY A 301 -16.75 13.81 -1.95
N SER A 302 -16.53 13.46 -3.23
CA SER A 302 -15.21 13.53 -3.83
C SER A 302 -14.65 14.94 -3.86
N GLY A 303 -13.33 15.04 -3.68
CA GLY A 303 -12.58 16.28 -3.74
C GLY A 303 -11.28 16.11 -4.53
N THR A 304 -10.31 16.94 -4.20
CA THR A 304 -8.98 16.94 -4.77
C THR A 304 -7.94 16.81 -3.66
N PHE A 305 -6.69 16.66 -4.05
CA PHE A 305 -5.59 16.54 -3.10
C PHE A 305 -5.22 17.88 -2.46
N ASP A 306 -5.75 18.99 -2.98
CA ASP A 306 -5.67 20.31 -2.36
C ASP A 306 -6.49 20.37 -1.06
N ASP A 307 -7.63 19.67 -1.02
CA ASP A 307 -8.46 19.52 0.18
C ASP A 307 -7.74 18.75 1.31
N CYS A 308 -6.73 17.94 0.96
CA CYS A 308 -5.91 17.20 1.90
C CYS A 308 -4.69 18.01 2.38
N SER A 309 -4.88 18.92 3.32
CA SER A 309 -3.79 19.75 3.86
C SER A 309 -2.61 18.93 4.43
N PRO A 310 -1.35 19.32 4.20
CA PRO A 310 -0.17 18.67 4.81
C PRO A 310 -0.02 18.97 6.31
N HIS A 311 -0.78 19.93 6.81
CA HIS A 311 -0.90 20.28 8.22
C HIS A 311 -2.37 20.18 8.63
N GLY A 312 -2.68 19.40 9.64
CA GLY A 312 -4.06 19.13 9.98
C GLY A 312 -4.30 18.75 11.43
N MET A 313 -5.48 18.17 11.63
CA MET A 313 -6.01 17.86 12.95
C MET A 313 -5.16 16.82 13.68
N VAL A 314 -5.33 16.81 15.00
CA VAL A 314 -4.71 15.90 15.97
C VAL A 314 -5.16 14.43 15.78
N ALA A 315 -5.95 14.11 14.76
CA ALA A 315 -6.43 12.74 14.49
C ALA A 315 -5.27 11.74 14.30
N ASN A 316 -4.16 12.18 13.71
CA ASN A 316 -2.92 11.41 13.60
C ASN A 316 -2.20 11.15 14.94
N GLN A 317 -2.69 11.71 16.06
CA GLN A 317 -2.22 11.45 17.43
C GLN A 317 -3.08 10.44 18.17
N VAL A 318 -4.17 9.97 17.56
CA VAL A 318 -4.91 8.80 18.06
C VAL A 318 -4.19 7.55 17.58
N VAL A 319 -3.63 6.80 18.53
CA VAL A 319 -2.98 5.52 18.26
C VAL A 319 -4.07 4.45 18.13
N ALA A 320 -4.35 4.04 16.90
CA ALA A 320 -5.08 2.81 16.66
C ALA A 320 -4.16 1.63 16.97
N CYS A 321 -4.39 0.96 18.10
CA CYS A 321 -3.76 -0.34 18.35
C CYS A 321 -4.59 -1.39 17.63
N LEU A 322 -4.03 -2.14 16.68
CA LEU A 322 -4.72 -3.33 16.19
C LEU A 322 -4.81 -4.30 17.37
N SER A 323 -6.03 -4.71 17.68
CA SER A 323 -6.26 -5.78 18.63
C SER A 323 -5.70 -7.07 18.01
N PRO A 324 -5.04 -7.93 18.81
CA PRO A 324 -4.59 -9.23 18.32
C PRO A 324 -5.79 -9.96 17.69
N PRO A 325 -5.66 -10.48 16.45
CA PRO A 325 -6.76 -11.21 15.83
C PRO A 325 -7.04 -12.48 16.62
N LYS A 326 -8.31 -12.92 16.64
CA LYS A 326 -8.72 -14.18 17.30
C LYS A 326 -7.92 -15.38 16.79
N HIS A 327 -7.56 -15.34 15.51
CA HIS A 327 -6.72 -16.31 14.83
C HIS A 327 -5.51 -15.59 14.26
N LEU A 328 -4.30 -16.06 14.56
CA LEU A 328 -3.09 -15.52 13.96
C LEU A 328 -3.12 -15.80 12.45
N PRO A 329 -2.76 -14.84 11.60
CA PRO A 329 -2.73 -15.05 10.16
C PRO A 329 -1.67 -16.10 9.82
N GLU A 330 -2.00 -17.00 8.90
CA GLU A 330 -1.08 -18.01 8.40
C GLU A 330 -0.17 -17.40 7.32
N PRO A 331 1.08 -17.89 7.18
CA PRO A 331 1.93 -17.47 6.07
C PRO A 331 1.24 -17.72 4.72
N PRO A 332 1.13 -16.70 3.85
CA PRO A 332 0.43 -16.86 2.59
C PRO A 332 1.16 -17.84 1.67
N THR A 333 0.39 -18.65 0.93
CA THR A 333 0.93 -19.58 -0.05
C THR A 333 0.85 -19.04 -1.48
N CYS A 334 0.06 -18.00 -1.71
CA CYS A 334 -0.12 -17.33 -2.99
C CYS A 334 -0.37 -15.83 -2.82
N ILE A 335 -0.39 -15.09 -3.95
CA ILE A 335 -0.89 -13.71 -3.96
C ILE A 335 -2.40 -13.72 -3.71
N ALA A 336 -2.91 -12.71 -2.98
CA ALA A 336 -4.31 -12.61 -2.57
C ALA A 336 -4.80 -13.80 -1.72
N ASP A 337 -3.91 -14.38 -0.90
CA ASP A 337 -4.26 -15.46 0.01
C ASP A 337 -5.12 -14.96 1.17
N LYS A 338 -6.38 -15.42 1.21
CA LYS A 338 -7.34 -15.05 2.26
C LYS A 338 -6.87 -15.45 3.67
N ARG A 339 -6.04 -16.49 3.81
CA ARG A 339 -5.53 -16.93 5.12
C ARG A 339 -4.59 -15.93 5.79
N ALA A 340 -3.96 -15.08 4.99
CA ALA A 340 -3.11 -14.02 5.49
C ALA A 340 -3.86 -12.69 5.69
N THR A 341 -5.14 -12.63 5.28
CA THR A 341 -6.01 -11.52 5.68
C THR A 341 -6.38 -11.67 7.14
N TYR A 342 -6.37 -10.56 7.88
CA TYR A 342 -6.70 -10.53 9.30
C TYR A 342 -7.86 -9.57 9.53
N GLU A 343 -8.73 -9.90 10.48
CA GLU A 343 -9.81 -9.00 10.87
C GLU A 343 -9.22 -7.75 11.52
N PHE A 344 -9.50 -6.58 10.94
CA PHE A 344 -9.18 -5.31 11.58
C PHE A 344 -10.11 -5.12 12.77
N SER A 345 -9.62 -5.44 13.96
CA SER A 345 -10.18 -4.90 15.20
C SER A 345 -9.18 -3.88 15.72
N TYR A 346 -9.65 -2.69 16.08
CA TYR A 346 -8.80 -1.65 16.64
C TYR A 346 -9.28 -1.28 18.04
N LYS A 347 -8.33 -1.06 18.94
CA LYS A 347 -8.54 -0.37 20.19
C LYS A 347 -7.96 1.02 20.04
N LEU A 348 -8.82 2.03 20.04
CA LEU A 348 -8.37 3.41 20.03
C LEU A 348 -7.71 3.73 21.38
N ARG A 349 -6.47 4.21 21.33
CA ARG A 349 -5.80 4.82 22.46
C ARG A 349 -5.40 6.23 22.04
N SER A 350 -5.80 7.23 22.82
CA SER A 350 -5.31 8.58 22.63
C SER A 350 -4.29 8.91 23.70
N THR A 351 -3.24 9.63 23.32
CA THR A 351 -2.37 10.29 24.29
C THR A 351 -2.94 11.63 24.75
N ALA A 352 -4.01 12.13 24.13
CA ALA A 352 -4.72 13.31 24.59
C ALA A 352 -5.57 12.97 25.82
N ARG A 353 -5.33 13.66 26.94
CA ARG A 353 -6.11 13.49 28.19
C ARG A 353 -7.59 13.84 28.03
N ASN A 354 -7.93 14.66 27.01
CA ASN A 354 -9.28 15.15 26.72
C ASN A 354 -9.88 14.54 25.46
N CYS A 355 -9.40 13.38 25.00
CA CYS A 355 -10.07 12.71 23.89
C CYS A 355 -11.50 12.37 24.33
N CYS A 356 -12.48 13.00 23.68
CA CYS A 356 -13.90 12.94 24.05
C CYS A 356 -14.30 11.51 24.45
N ARG A 357 -14.92 11.34 25.63
CA ARG A 357 -15.47 10.05 26.11
C ARG A 357 -16.35 9.32 25.08
N VAL A 358 -16.84 10.03 24.07
CA VAL A 358 -17.61 9.49 22.94
C VAL A 358 -16.83 8.41 22.15
N LEU A 359 -15.49 8.45 22.10
CA LEU A 359 -14.70 7.46 21.36
C LEU A 359 -14.46 6.12 22.10
N SER A 360 -14.71 6.03 23.42
CA SER A 360 -14.63 4.74 24.12
C SER A 360 -15.86 3.86 23.90
N ASP A 361 -16.99 4.48 23.52
CA ASP A 361 -18.29 3.83 23.44
C ASP A 361 -18.77 3.69 21.98
N ALA A 362 -18.03 4.26 21.01
CA ALA A 362 -18.37 4.21 19.60
C ALA A 362 -17.67 3.06 18.86
N TYR A 363 -18.48 2.18 18.28
CA TYR A 363 -18.15 1.27 17.18
C TYR A 363 -17.32 0.01 17.51
N GLN A 364 -18.01 -1.04 17.98
CA GLN A 364 -17.77 -2.36 17.39
C GLN A 364 -18.47 -2.35 16.02
N PRO A 365 -17.77 -2.43 14.87
CA PRO A 365 -18.46 -2.70 13.62
C PRO A 365 -19.25 -4.00 13.83
N PRO A 366 -20.50 -4.11 13.34
CA PRO A 366 -21.14 -5.41 13.32
C PRO A 366 -20.17 -6.35 12.61
N LEU A 367 -19.78 -7.42 13.29
CA LEU A 367 -19.17 -8.58 12.64
C LEU A 367 -20.01 -8.86 11.38
N PRO A 368 -19.42 -9.22 10.24
CA PRO A 368 -20.19 -9.68 9.11
C PRO A 368 -21.00 -10.88 9.59
N ARG A 369 -22.26 -10.63 9.98
CA ARG A 369 -23.27 -11.67 10.00
C ARG A 369 -23.50 -11.92 8.53
N ASP A 370 -23.27 -13.18 8.15
CA ASP A 370 -23.78 -13.77 6.93
C ASP A 370 -22.86 -13.71 5.69
N ILE A 371 -21.92 -14.65 5.65
CA ILE A 371 -21.70 -15.42 4.42
C ILE A 371 -22.64 -16.63 4.54
N TRP A 372 -23.87 -16.48 4.06
CA TRP A 372 -24.74 -17.62 3.77
C TRP A 372 -24.12 -18.38 2.59
N ILE A 373 -23.59 -19.56 2.86
CA ILE A 373 -23.55 -20.64 1.88
C ILE A 373 -24.92 -21.32 2.02
N GLU A 374 -25.88 -20.91 1.19
CA GLU A 374 -27.02 -21.78 0.90
C GLU A 374 -26.59 -22.76 -0.18
N ASN A 375 -26.52 -24.04 0.22
CA ASN A 375 -26.52 -25.15 -0.71
C ASN A 375 -27.86 -25.18 -1.45
N SER A 376 -27.79 -25.21 -2.78
CA SER A 376 -28.82 -25.79 -3.65
C SER A 376 -28.11 -26.58 -4.74
#